data_AF-A0A257LIH3-F1
#
_entry.id   AF-A0A257LIH3-F1
#
_cell.length_a   1.000
_cell.length_b   1.000
_cell.length_c   1.000
_cell.angle_alpha   90.00
_cell.angle_beta   90.00
_cell.angle_gamma   90.00
#
_symmetry.space_group_name_H-M   'P 1'
#
loop_
_entity.id
_entity.type
_entity.pdbx_description
1 polymer ?
#
loop_
_entity_poly.entity_id
_entity_poly.type
_entity_poly.pdbx_seq_one_letter_code
_entity_poly.pdbx_strand_id
1 'polypeptide(L)'
;RDLGWSDADYGWITAAFSFAYAFGYLAGGRQMDRWGVKRGLPIFVLLWSCAATAHGLCSSIGLESRFALTYPWFSWAEKGVVWLTLSMPMTAAGFMLARIALGLTEGGNFPGAIKAVAEWYPAKERALATGLFNSGTNVGAIVCPIVVPWLYTHLGWQWTFYLTGATGFVWVAVWWLIYEAPENHPRLSASELAYIKQGQPAVEEKAVKLPWLGLFRYRAVWAYVIASILAGPAWGFYQFFVPDFLGKRF
;
A
#
# COMPACT_ATOMS: atom_id res chain seq x y z
N ARG A 1 -17.22 -15.34 -10.49
CA ARG A 1 -18.05 -16.57 -10.32
C ARG A 1 -17.20 -17.84 -10.40
N ASP A 2 -16.03 -17.80 -11.03
CA ASP A 2 -15.20 -18.98 -11.32
C ASP A 2 -14.43 -19.57 -10.12
N LEU A 3 -14.42 -18.87 -8.97
CA LEU A 3 -13.73 -19.31 -7.74
C LEU A 3 -14.67 -19.90 -6.67
N GLY A 4 -15.99 -19.89 -6.89
CA GLY A 4 -16.97 -20.46 -5.94
C GLY A 4 -17.14 -19.70 -4.60
N TRP A 5 -16.57 -18.50 -4.46
CA TRP A 5 -16.66 -17.70 -3.22
C TRP A 5 -18.01 -17.00 -3.09
N SER A 6 -18.54 -16.95 -1.86
CA SER A 6 -19.73 -16.17 -1.54
C SER A 6 -19.40 -14.68 -1.40
N ASP A 7 -20.42 -13.81 -1.51
CA ASP A 7 -20.25 -12.37 -1.24
C ASP A 7 -19.73 -12.13 0.20
N ALA A 8 -20.02 -13.03 1.15
CA ALA A 8 -19.51 -12.97 2.51
C ALA A 8 -18.01 -13.27 2.59
N ASP A 9 -17.51 -14.26 1.83
CA ASP A 9 -16.08 -14.60 1.79
C ASP A 9 -15.26 -13.43 1.23
N TYR A 10 -15.76 -12.78 0.18
CA TYR A 10 -15.14 -11.58 -0.38
C TYR A 10 -15.13 -10.41 0.63
N GLY A 11 -16.20 -10.28 1.42
CA GLY A 11 -16.28 -9.34 2.53
C GLY A 11 -15.18 -9.58 3.58
N TRP A 12 -14.99 -10.83 4.01
CA TRP A 12 -13.94 -11.20 4.97
C TRP A 12 -12.53 -10.93 4.45
N ILE A 13 -12.25 -11.26 3.19
CA ILE A 13 -10.96 -10.98 2.56
C ILE A 13 -10.67 -9.48 2.51
N THR A 14 -11.67 -8.68 2.14
CA THR A 14 -11.55 -7.21 2.08
C THR A 14 -11.36 -6.60 3.46
N ALA A 15 -12.06 -7.13 4.47
CA ALA A 15 -11.88 -6.75 5.87
C ALA A 15 -10.47 -7.08 6.39
N ALA A 16 -9.95 -8.28 6.07
CA ALA A 16 -8.60 -8.70 6.45
C ALA A 16 -7.52 -7.79 5.85
N PHE A 17 -7.65 -7.41 4.57
CA PHE A 17 -6.79 -6.42 3.92
C PHE A 17 -6.85 -5.07 4.66
N SER A 18 -8.05 -4.56 4.91
CA SER A 18 -8.25 -3.24 5.54
C SER A 18 -7.70 -3.20 6.97
N PHE A 19 -7.88 -4.28 7.72
CA PHE A 19 -7.32 -4.44 9.06
C PHE A 19 -5.79 -4.43 9.01
N ALA A 20 -5.19 -5.24 8.13
CA ALA A 20 -3.74 -5.28 7.93
C ALA A 20 -3.17 -3.93 7.50
N TYR A 21 -3.88 -3.21 6.63
CA TYR A 21 -3.54 -1.87 6.16
C TYR A 21 -3.46 -0.85 7.31
N ALA A 22 -4.36 -0.92 8.29
CA ALA A 22 -4.32 -0.07 9.47
C ALA A 22 -3.04 -0.29 10.32
N PHE A 23 -2.57 -1.54 10.46
CA PHE A 23 -1.28 -1.81 11.11
C PHE A 23 -0.10 -1.34 10.24
N GLY A 24 -0.23 -1.43 8.92
CA GLY A 24 0.72 -0.86 7.96
C GLY A 24 0.94 0.64 8.18
N TYR A 25 -0.12 1.42 8.42
CA TYR A 25 -0.01 2.85 8.77
C TYR A 25 0.83 3.09 10.01
N LEU A 26 0.57 2.32 11.07
CA LEU A 26 1.27 2.45 12.36
C LEU A 26 2.74 2.04 12.25
N ALA A 27 3.02 0.94 11.54
CA ALA A 27 4.37 0.45 11.32
C ALA A 27 5.16 1.38 10.40
N GLY A 28 4.55 1.84 9.30
CA GLY A 28 5.17 2.73 8.33
C GLY A 28 5.53 4.08 8.92
N GLY A 29 4.63 4.68 9.69
CA GLY A 29 4.93 5.91 10.42
C GLY A 29 6.20 5.77 11.27
N ARG A 30 6.25 4.75 12.15
CA ARG A 30 7.40 4.49 13.03
C ARG A 30 8.68 4.17 12.28
N GLN A 31 8.60 3.39 11.22
CA GLN A 31 9.78 3.05 10.41
C GLN A 31 10.37 4.30 9.78
N MET A 32 9.53 5.18 9.24
CA MET A 32 9.96 6.44 8.62
C MET A 32 10.53 7.43 9.62
N ASP A 33 10.04 7.45 10.87
CA ASP A 33 10.68 8.23 11.95
C ASP A 33 12.10 7.73 12.25
N ARG A 34 12.35 6.42 12.11
CA ARG A 34 13.64 5.82 12.44
C ARG A 34 14.66 5.88 11.29
N TRP A 35 14.21 5.66 10.06
CA TRP A 35 15.09 5.52 8.89
C TRP A 35 15.03 6.68 7.91
N GLY A 36 14.17 7.67 8.18
CA GLY A 36 13.89 8.77 7.28
C GLY A 36 13.03 8.35 6.09
N VAL A 37 12.42 9.33 5.43
CA VAL A 37 11.48 9.06 4.32
C VAL A 37 12.20 8.51 3.09
N LYS A 38 13.42 8.99 2.80
CA LYS A 38 14.22 8.55 1.65
C LYS A 38 14.41 7.03 1.59
N ARG A 39 14.69 6.40 2.74
CA ARG A 39 14.94 4.96 2.84
C ARG A 39 13.70 4.17 3.24
N GLY A 40 12.85 4.74 4.10
CA GLY A 40 11.66 4.06 4.60
C GLY A 40 10.58 3.87 3.53
N LEU A 41 10.25 4.92 2.77
CA LEU A 41 9.16 4.86 1.79
C LEU A 41 9.40 3.83 0.67
N PRO A 42 10.59 3.74 0.05
CA PRO A 42 10.86 2.73 -0.97
C PRO A 42 10.72 1.29 -0.50
N ILE A 43 10.95 0.98 0.77
CA ILE A 43 10.85 -0.39 1.28
C ILE A 43 9.42 -0.90 1.15
N PHE A 44 8.43 -0.07 1.51
CA PHE A 44 7.02 -0.40 1.36
C PHE A 44 6.64 -0.60 -0.11
N VAL A 45 7.10 0.29 -1.00
CA VAL A 45 6.84 0.19 -2.44
C VAL A 45 7.51 -1.05 -3.04
N LEU A 46 8.74 -1.38 -2.64
CA LEU A 46 9.44 -2.59 -3.06
C LEU A 46 8.68 -3.85 -2.61
N LEU A 47 8.28 -3.92 -1.34
CA LEU A 47 7.55 -5.07 -0.82
C LEU A 47 6.21 -5.26 -1.53
N TRP A 48 5.49 -4.16 -1.79
CA TRP A 48 4.25 -4.18 -2.55
C TRP A 48 4.47 -4.61 -4.01
N SER A 49 5.53 -4.11 -4.66
CA SER A 49 5.88 -4.45 -6.04
C SER A 49 6.31 -5.91 -6.20
N CYS A 50 7.09 -6.42 -5.24
CA CYS A 50 7.45 -7.83 -5.15
C CYS A 50 6.21 -8.70 -4.99
N ALA A 51 5.29 -8.33 -4.09
CA ALA A 51 4.03 -9.03 -3.89
C ALA A 51 3.20 -9.04 -5.18
N ALA A 52 3.02 -7.90 -5.84
CA ALA A 52 2.28 -7.79 -7.10
C ALA A 52 2.89 -8.65 -8.22
N THR A 53 4.22 -8.59 -8.39
CA THR A 53 4.95 -9.38 -9.39
C THR A 53 4.86 -10.88 -9.10
N ALA A 54 4.89 -11.27 -7.82
CA ALA A 54 4.76 -12.67 -7.41
C ALA A 54 3.40 -13.28 -7.80
N HIS A 55 2.33 -12.49 -7.92
CA HIS A 55 1.04 -12.99 -8.43
C HIS A 55 1.12 -13.44 -9.89
N GLY A 56 1.99 -12.82 -10.71
CA GLY A 56 2.23 -13.29 -12.08
C GLY A 56 2.94 -14.65 -12.13
N LEU A 57 3.77 -14.96 -11.12
CA LEU A 57 4.45 -16.26 -10.99
C LEU A 57 3.50 -17.42 -10.67
N CYS A 58 2.27 -17.16 -10.20
CA CYS A 58 1.24 -18.19 -10.03
C CYS A 58 0.91 -18.91 -11.35
N SER A 59 1.21 -18.31 -12.51
CA SER A 59 1.07 -18.94 -13.83
C SER A 59 2.00 -20.14 -14.05
N SER A 60 3.08 -20.25 -13.28
CA SER A 60 4.01 -21.38 -13.33
C SER A 60 3.48 -22.65 -12.64
N ILE A 61 2.30 -22.56 -12.01
CA ILE A 61 1.62 -23.65 -11.31
C ILE A 61 0.50 -24.15 -12.23
N GLY A 62 0.56 -25.42 -12.62
CA GLY A 62 -0.47 -26.02 -13.49
C GLY A 62 -1.85 -26.06 -12.82
N LEU A 63 -2.93 -25.89 -13.58
CA LEU A 63 -4.32 -25.89 -13.08
C LEU A 63 -4.74 -27.19 -12.36
N GLU A 64 -4.06 -28.31 -12.62
CA GLU A 64 -4.32 -29.60 -11.96
C GLU A 64 -3.64 -29.75 -10.60
N SER A 65 -2.85 -28.75 -10.22
CA SER A 65 -2.10 -28.73 -8.97
C SER A 65 -3.02 -28.48 -7.78
N ARG A 66 -3.56 -29.56 -7.21
CA ARG A 66 -4.24 -29.48 -5.91
C ARG A 66 -3.20 -29.18 -4.84
N PHE A 67 -3.51 -28.25 -3.93
CA PHE A 67 -2.71 -28.00 -2.74
C PHE A 67 -2.65 -29.30 -1.92
N ALA A 68 -1.57 -30.06 -2.06
CA ALA A 68 -1.33 -31.30 -1.34
C ALA A 68 -0.16 -31.07 -0.40
N LEU A 69 -0.41 -31.18 0.90
CA LEU A 69 0.61 -31.08 1.94
C LEU A 69 1.34 -32.43 2.04
N THR A 70 2.00 -32.82 0.94
CA THR A 70 2.69 -34.11 0.85
C THR A 70 4.11 -33.94 1.41
N TYR A 71 4.45 -34.74 2.41
CA TYR A 71 5.78 -34.78 3.00
C TYR A 71 6.78 -35.41 2.00
N PRO A 72 8.01 -34.87 1.83
CA PRO A 72 8.67 -33.87 2.65
C PRO A 72 8.58 -32.44 2.08
N TRP A 73 8.02 -31.53 2.87
CA TRP A 73 7.74 -30.13 2.53
C TRP A 73 8.98 -29.23 2.28
N PHE A 74 10.20 -29.74 2.48
CA PHE A 74 11.49 -29.05 2.22
C PHE A 74 12.34 -29.71 1.10
N SER A 75 11.73 -30.49 0.21
CA SER A 75 12.46 -31.07 -0.92
C SER A 75 12.81 -30.01 -1.98
N TRP A 76 14.12 -29.85 -2.24
CA TRP A 76 14.63 -29.06 -3.36
C TRP A 76 14.31 -29.70 -4.72
N ALA A 77 14.04 -31.01 -4.75
CA ALA A 77 13.71 -31.75 -5.97
C ALA A 77 12.25 -31.55 -6.41
N GLU A 78 11.32 -31.29 -5.48
CA GLU A 78 9.87 -31.16 -5.76
C GLU A 78 9.36 -29.70 -5.74
N LYS A 79 10.27 -28.72 -5.70
CA LYS A 79 9.95 -27.28 -5.63
C LYS A 79 9.10 -26.91 -4.40
N GLY A 80 9.28 -27.56 -3.24
CA GLY A 80 8.48 -27.32 -2.02
C GLY A 80 8.39 -25.84 -1.58
N VAL A 81 9.46 -25.06 -1.79
CA VAL A 81 9.48 -23.61 -1.53
C VAL A 81 8.57 -22.82 -2.48
N VAL A 82 8.47 -23.23 -3.75
CA VAL A 82 7.54 -22.66 -4.74
C VAL A 82 6.09 -22.97 -4.33
N TRP A 83 5.82 -24.15 -3.78
CA TRP A 83 4.49 -24.50 -3.28
C TRP A 83 4.09 -23.68 -2.06
N LEU A 84 4.98 -23.48 -1.08
CA LEU A 84 4.70 -22.69 0.12
C LEU A 84 4.47 -21.20 -0.16
N THR A 85 5.07 -20.65 -1.23
CA THR A 85 5.05 -19.21 -1.53
C THR A 85 4.13 -18.81 -2.70
N LEU A 86 3.96 -19.67 -3.71
CA LEU A 86 3.24 -19.33 -4.95
C LEU A 86 1.92 -20.10 -5.13
N SER A 87 1.74 -21.25 -4.47
CA SER A 87 0.49 -22.04 -4.60
C SER A 87 -0.55 -21.73 -3.52
N MET A 88 -0.12 -21.21 -2.36
CA MET A 88 -1.01 -20.74 -1.30
C MET A 88 -2.07 -19.72 -1.78
N PRO A 89 -1.73 -18.70 -2.60
CA PRO A 89 -2.69 -17.72 -3.12
C PRO A 89 -3.86 -18.32 -3.90
N MET A 90 -3.73 -19.55 -4.40
CA MET A 90 -4.80 -20.25 -5.13
C MET A 90 -5.83 -20.92 -4.21
N THR A 91 -5.61 -20.87 -2.89
CA THR A 91 -6.58 -21.25 -1.85
C THR A 91 -7.14 -20.01 -1.18
N ALA A 92 -8.39 -20.05 -0.69
CA ALA A 92 -9.01 -18.90 -0.01
C ALA A 92 -8.17 -18.37 1.18
N ALA A 93 -7.56 -19.29 1.94
CA ALA A 93 -6.69 -18.95 3.06
C ALA A 93 -5.39 -18.25 2.62
N GLY A 94 -4.73 -18.74 1.57
CA GLY A 94 -3.51 -18.09 1.09
C GLY A 94 -3.78 -16.81 0.30
N PHE A 95 -4.93 -16.66 -0.35
CA PHE A 95 -5.37 -15.37 -0.90
C PHE A 95 -5.57 -14.34 0.21
N MET A 96 -6.20 -14.74 1.32
CA MET A 96 -6.35 -13.87 2.49
C MET A 96 -4.99 -13.47 3.10
N LEU A 97 -4.04 -14.40 3.21
CA LEU A 97 -2.68 -14.11 3.66
C LEU A 97 -1.94 -13.15 2.70
N ALA A 98 -2.06 -13.36 1.39
CA ALA A 98 -1.49 -12.47 0.39
C ALA A 98 -2.06 -11.05 0.52
N ARG A 99 -3.38 -10.93 0.75
CA ARG A 99 -4.07 -9.65 0.98
C ARG A 99 -3.64 -8.99 2.30
N ILE A 100 -3.44 -9.75 3.37
CA ILE A 100 -2.90 -9.23 4.63
C ILE A 100 -1.48 -8.69 4.43
N ALA A 101 -0.62 -9.46 3.76
CA ALA A 101 0.75 -9.02 3.44
C ALA A 101 0.73 -7.73 2.60
N LEU A 102 -0.12 -7.68 1.57
CA LEU A 102 -0.32 -6.51 0.72
C LEU A 102 -0.74 -5.30 1.57
N GLY A 103 -1.76 -5.43 2.41
CA GLY A 103 -2.26 -4.36 3.28
C GLY A 103 -1.17 -3.80 4.19
N LEU A 104 -0.40 -4.68 4.85
CA LEU A 104 0.74 -4.26 5.69
C LEU A 104 1.78 -3.46 4.90
N THR A 105 2.05 -3.87 3.66
CA THR A 105 3.06 -3.21 2.81
C THR A 105 2.55 -1.92 2.17
N GLU A 106 1.27 -1.81 1.88
CA GLU A 106 0.69 -0.63 1.21
C GLU A 106 0.43 0.50 2.22
N GLY A 107 0.10 0.15 3.47
CA GLY A 107 -0.27 1.12 4.51
C GLY A 107 0.84 2.12 4.87
N GLY A 108 2.10 1.83 4.58
CA GLY A 108 3.20 2.76 4.80
C GLY A 108 3.24 3.92 3.80
N ASN A 109 2.59 3.82 2.64
CA ASN A 109 2.73 4.78 1.55
C ASN A 109 2.23 6.18 1.93
N PHE A 110 1.02 6.27 2.48
CA PHE A 110 0.41 7.55 2.87
C PHE A 110 1.18 8.27 3.99
N PRO A 111 1.52 7.63 5.13
CA PRO A 111 2.38 8.26 6.14
C PRO A 111 3.70 8.79 5.56
N GLY A 112 4.32 8.06 4.63
CA GLY A 112 5.58 8.50 4.01
C GLY A 112 5.42 9.66 3.06
N ALA A 113 4.37 9.66 2.24
CA ALA A 113 4.05 10.78 1.37
C ALA A 113 3.75 12.06 2.17
N ILE A 114 2.95 11.95 3.23
CA ILE A 114 2.64 13.10 4.11
C ILE A 114 3.91 13.61 4.81
N LYS A 115 4.81 12.72 5.24
CA LYS A 115 6.11 13.13 5.81
C LYS A 115 7.01 13.78 4.77
N ALA A 116 7.10 13.26 3.54
CA ALA A 116 7.84 13.89 2.45
C ALA A 116 7.33 15.32 2.17
N VAL A 117 6.00 15.49 2.12
CA VAL A 117 5.38 16.81 1.97
C VAL A 117 5.71 17.72 3.16
N ALA A 118 5.69 17.18 4.38
CA ALA A 118 6.03 17.95 5.57
C ALA A 118 7.51 18.39 5.62
N GLU A 119 8.42 17.57 5.10
CA GLU A 119 9.85 17.88 4.98
C GLU A 119 10.07 19.00 3.95
N TRP A 120 9.42 18.92 2.78
CA TRP A 120 9.67 19.82 1.65
C TRP A 120 8.85 21.12 1.63
N TYR A 121 7.67 21.15 2.27
CA TYR A 121 6.76 22.31 2.20
C TYR A 121 6.55 22.99 3.56
N PRO A 122 6.47 24.33 3.58
CA PRO A 122 6.11 25.09 4.77
C PRO A 122 4.65 24.83 5.17
N ALA A 123 4.32 25.03 6.46
CA ALA A 123 3.01 24.66 7.01
C ALA A 123 1.79 25.24 6.24
N LYS A 124 1.94 26.44 5.67
CA LYS A 124 0.90 27.11 4.88
C LYS A 124 0.60 26.42 3.54
N GLU A 125 1.59 25.77 2.94
CA GLU A 125 1.49 25.16 1.60
C GLU A 125 1.28 23.64 1.65
N ARG A 126 1.50 23.01 2.81
CA ARG A 126 1.31 21.57 3.01
C ARG A 126 -0.09 21.07 2.62
N ALA A 127 -1.12 21.87 2.86
CA ALA A 127 -2.50 21.51 2.49
C ALA A 127 -2.67 21.40 0.97
N LEU A 128 -2.10 22.34 0.21
CA LEU A 128 -2.11 22.31 -1.26
C LEU A 128 -1.31 21.13 -1.80
N ALA A 129 -0.10 20.93 -1.27
CA ALA A 129 0.75 19.79 -1.66
C ALA A 129 0.09 18.44 -1.35
N THR A 130 -0.57 18.32 -0.20
CA THR A 130 -1.37 17.13 0.17
C THR A 130 -2.57 16.95 -0.75
N GLY A 131 -3.24 18.04 -1.14
CA GLY A 131 -4.34 18.02 -2.11
C GLY A 131 -3.90 17.54 -3.50
N LEU A 132 -2.74 18.00 -3.97
CA LEU A 132 -2.16 17.53 -5.23
C LEU A 132 -1.79 16.04 -5.17
N PHE A 133 -1.18 15.60 -4.07
CA PHE A 133 -0.89 14.19 -3.81
C PHE A 133 -2.17 13.33 -3.86
N ASN A 134 -3.23 13.73 -3.16
CA ASN A 134 -4.51 13.02 -3.18
C ASN A 134 -5.15 12.99 -4.58
N SER A 135 -4.97 14.05 -5.38
CA SER A 135 -5.43 14.09 -6.76
C SER A 135 -4.72 13.03 -7.61
N GLY A 136 -3.42 12.80 -7.38
CA GLY A 136 -2.66 11.72 -8.02
C GLY A 136 -3.25 10.34 -7.79
N THR A 137 -3.69 10.03 -6.56
CA THR A 137 -4.36 8.76 -6.23
C THR A 137 -5.67 8.60 -7.02
N ASN A 138 -6.45 9.67 -7.16
CA ASN A 138 -7.70 9.65 -7.93
C ASN A 138 -7.44 9.45 -9.43
N VAL A 139 -6.40 10.07 -9.99
CA VAL A 139 -5.99 9.84 -11.39
C VAL A 139 -5.61 8.37 -11.58
N GLY A 140 -4.83 7.79 -10.67
CA GLY A 140 -4.49 6.36 -10.71
C GLY A 140 -5.74 5.46 -10.68
N ALA A 141 -6.73 5.78 -9.84
CA ALA A 141 -7.99 5.06 -9.77
C ALA A 141 -8.82 5.10 -11.06
N ILE A 142 -8.65 6.13 -11.89
CA ILE A 142 -9.31 6.26 -13.21
C ILE A 142 -8.51 5.53 -14.30
N VAL A 143 -7.18 5.67 -14.29
CA VAL A 143 -6.30 5.10 -15.31
C VAL A 143 -6.21 3.57 -15.20
N CYS A 144 -6.14 3.02 -13.97
CA CYS A 144 -5.99 1.58 -13.76
C CYS A 144 -7.11 0.74 -14.40
N PRO A 145 -8.42 1.03 -14.20
CA PRO A 145 -9.50 0.28 -14.84
C PRO A 145 -9.53 0.34 -16.37
N ILE A 146 -8.81 1.30 -16.98
CA ILE A 146 -8.70 1.41 -18.45
C ILE A 146 -7.48 0.60 -18.93
N VAL A 147 -6.33 0.79 -18.29
CA VAL A 147 -5.06 0.18 -18.71
C VAL A 147 -5.01 -1.31 -18.39
N VAL A 148 -5.48 -1.74 -17.22
CA VAL A 148 -5.36 -3.12 -16.75
C VAL A 148 -6.14 -4.10 -17.65
N PRO A 149 -7.42 -3.86 -18.00
CA PRO A 149 -8.14 -4.73 -18.94
C PRO A 149 -7.54 -4.72 -20.36
N TRP A 150 -7.03 -3.57 -20.81
CA TRP A 150 -6.35 -3.48 -22.10
C TRP A 150 -5.08 -4.36 -22.13
N LEU A 151 -4.25 -4.29 -21.08
CA LEU A 151 -3.08 -5.16 -20.91
C LEU A 151 -3.50 -6.64 -20.85
N TYR A 152 -4.55 -6.96 -20.09
CA TYR A 152 -5.06 -8.33 -19.96
C TYR A 152 -5.47 -8.92 -21.31
N THR A 153 -6.18 -8.15 -22.15
CA THR A 153 -6.70 -8.63 -23.44
C THR A 153 -5.62 -8.77 -24.52
N HIS A 154 -4.56 -7.97 -24.48
CA HIS A 154 -3.52 -7.97 -25.52
C HIS A 154 -2.28 -8.78 -25.15
N LEU A 155 -1.87 -8.74 -23.88
CA LEU A 155 -0.63 -9.35 -23.39
C LEU A 155 -0.88 -10.55 -22.47
N GLY A 156 -2.13 -10.80 -22.10
CA GLY A 156 -2.49 -11.85 -21.16
C GLY A 156 -2.32 -11.42 -19.71
N TRP A 157 -2.94 -12.19 -18.82
CA TRP A 157 -3.05 -11.85 -17.40
C TRP A 157 -1.70 -11.86 -16.66
N GLN A 158 -0.75 -12.68 -17.08
CA GLN A 158 0.57 -12.80 -16.44
C GLN A 158 1.36 -11.50 -16.60
N TRP A 159 1.41 -10.99 -17.83
CA TRP A 159 2.13 -9.77 -18.18
C TRP A 159 1.49 -8.54 -17.55
N THR A 160 0.17 -8.54 -17.33
CA THR A 160 -0.50 -7.48 -16.57
C THR A 160 0.06 -7.37 -15.15
N PHE A 161 0.30 -8.48 -14.44
CA PHE A 161 0.91 -8.44 -13.10
C PHE A 161 2.39 -8.06 -13.13
N TYR A 162 3.15 -8.54 -14.12
CA TYR A 162 4.56 -8.18 -14.24
C TYR A 162 4.75 -6.69 -14.56
N LEU A 163 3.96 -6.13 -15.48
CA LEU A 163 4.05 -4.72 -15.84
C LEU A 163 3.58 -3.81 -14.70
N THR A 164 2.47 -4.16 -14.03
CA THR A 164 1.97 -3.38 -12.89
C THR A 164 2.87 -3.48 -11.66
N GLY A 165 3.58 -4.60 -11.45
CA GLY A 165 4.62 -4.70 -10.43
C GLY A 165 5.91 -3.95 -10.82
N ALA A 166 6.30 -4.02 -12.09
CA ALA A 166 7.50 -3.35 -12.63
C ALA A 166 7.48 -1.83 -12.44
N THR A 167 6.32 -1.19 -12.58
CA THR A 167 6.18 0.27 -12.39
C THR A 167 6.60 0.71 -10.99
N GLY A 168 6.36 -0.10 -9.95
CA GLY A 168 6.79 0.20 -8.60
C GLY A 168 8.31 0.10 -8.42
N PHE A 169 8.98 -0.84 -9.08
CA PHE A 169 10.46 -0.88 -9.10
C PHE A 169 11.06 0.32 -9.83
N VAL A 170 10.47 0.73 -10.96
CA VAL A 170 10.86 1.96 -11.67
C VAL A 170 10.67 3.16 -10.75
N TRP A 171 9.54 3.26 -10.05
CA TRP A 171 9.28 4.32 -9.09
C TRP A 171 10.33 4.35 -7.98
N VAL A 172 10.72 3.20 -7.43
CA VAL A 172 11.76 3.11 -6.39
C VAL A 172 13.11 3.60 -6.90
N ALA A 173 13.49 3.20 -8.12
CA ALA A 173 14.72 3.67 -8.74
C ALA A 173 14.70 5.19 -8.94
N VAL A 174 13.61 5.73 -9.47
CA VAL A 174 13.42 7.17 -9.65
C VAL A 174 13.46 7.90 -8.30
N TRP A 175 12.79 7.38 -7.28
CA TRP A 175 12.81 7.95 -5.94
C TRP A 175 14.21 7.99 -5.33
N TRP A 176 14.98 6.91 -5.46
CA TRP A 176 16.36 6.87 -4.96
C TRP A 176 17.29 7.85 -5.67
N LEU A 177 17.07 8.10 -6.95
CA LEU A 177 17.88 9.02 -7.75
C LEU A 177 17.51 10.48 -7.55
N ILE A 178 16.22 10.78 -7.30
CA ILE A 178 15.71 12.15 -7.25
C ILE A 178 15.50 12.64 -5.82
N TYR A 179 14.97 11.81 -4.92
CA TYR A 179 14.60 12.25 -3.59
C TYR A 179 15.81 12.38 -2.65
N GLU A 180 15.96 13.56 -2.08
CA GLU A 180 16.85 13.85 -0.96
C GLU A 180 16.10 14.71 0.06
N ALA A 181 16.50 14.64 1.32
CA ALA A 181 16.03 15.63 2.30
C ALA A 181 16.46 17.04 1.84
N PRO A 182 15.64 18.09 2.05
CA PRO A 182 15.94 19.44 1.58
C PRO A 182 17.33 19.94 1.97
N GLU A 183 17.81 19.56 3.16
CA GLU A 183 19.12 19.95 3.68
C GLU A 183 20.31 19.41 2.88
N ASN A 184 20.13 18.26 2.23
CA ASN A 184 21.19 17.56 1.49
C ASN A 184 20.97 17.64 -0.02
N HIS A 185 19.92 18.32 -0.49
CA HIS A 185 19.54 18.29 -1.90
C HIS A 185 20.46 19.21 -2.74
N PRO A 186 21.19 18.67 -3.74
CA PRO A 186 22.27 19.40 -4.42
C PRO A 186 21.79 20.55 -5.31
N ARG A 187 20.50 20.56 -5.69
CA ARG A 187 19.91 21.61 -6.55
C ARG A 187 19.09 22.64 -5.77
N LEU A 188 19.04 22.56 -4.43
CA LEU A 188 18.23 23.47 -3.62
C LEU A 188 19.03 24.75 -3.33
N SER A 189 18.43 25.91 -3.57
CA SER A 189 19.07 27.19 -3.22
C SER A 189 19.02 27.44 -1.71
N ALA A 190 20.01 28.17 -1.18
CA ALA A 190 20.05 28.53 0.23
C ALA A 190 18.83 29.39 0.64
N SER A 191 18.30 30.20 -0.29
CA SER A 191 17.07 30.99 -0.10
C SER A 191 15.82 30.13 0.03
N GLU A 192 15.68 29.09 -0.79
CA GLU A 192 14.55 28.16 -0.70
C GLU A 192 14.62 27.32 0.57
N LEU A 193 15.80 26.84 0.95
CA LEU A 193 15.98 26.11 2.20
C LEU A 193 15.59 26.99 3.41
N ALA A 194 15.97 28.27 3.40
CA ALA A 194 15.57 29.22 4.43
C ALA A 194 14.05 29.44 4.46
N TYR A 195 13.40 29.55 3.30
CA TYR A 195 11.94 29.65 3.20
C TYR A 195 11.21 28.44 3.79
N ILE A 196 11.67 27.22 3.44
CA ILE A 196 11.13 25.97 3.98
C ILE A 196 11.28 25.94 5.51
N LYS A 197 12.48 26.23 6.02
CA LYS A 197 12.76 26.23 7.46
C LYS A 197 11.99 27.31 8.23
N GLN A 198 11.81 28.49 7.64
CA GLN A 198 11.03 29.58 8.26
C GLN A 198 9.55 29.23 8.41
N GLY A 199 9.00 28.44 7.48
CA GLY A 199 7.63 27.95 7.54
C GLY A 199 7.44 26.66 8.35
N GLN A 200 8.52 26.10 8.90
CA GLN A 200 8.47 25.01 9.88
C GLN A 200 8.41 25.60 11.29
N PRO A 201 7.70 24.97 12.24
CA PRO A 201 7.68 25.43 13.62
C PRO A 201 9.13 25.52 14.17
N ALA A 202 9.53 26.70 14.62
CA ALA A 202 10.90 27.05 15.02
C ALA A 202 11.44 26.27 16.23
N VAL A 203 10.60 25.48 16.86
CA VAL A 203 10.91 24.62 17.99
C VAL A 203 10.42 23.24 17.59
N GLU A 204 11.35 22.28 17.44
CA GLU A 204 11.00 20.88 17.69
C GLU A 204 10.35 20.87 19.07
N GLU A 205 9.01 20.90 19.15
CA GLU A 205 8.31 20.56 20.38
C GLU A 205 8.87 19.19 20.75
N LYS A 206 9.77 19.17 21.75
CA LYS A 206 10.44 17.96 22.23
C LYS A 206 9.38 16.88 22.24
N ALA A 207 9.51 15.91 21.33
CA ALA A 207 8.49 14.91 21.12
C ALA A 207 8.20 14.28 22.48
N VAL A 208 7.10 14.70 23.11
CA VAL A 208 6.70 14.13 24.39
C VAL A 208 6.46 12.68 24.04
N LYS A 209 7.29 11.79 24.60
CA LYS A 209 7.18 10.35 24.37
C LYS A 209 5.89 9.89 25.04
N LEU A 210 4.76 10.20 24.41
CA LEU A 210 3.46 9.74 24.83
C LEU A 210 3.40 8.25 24.49
N PRO A 211 3.20 7.37 25.48
CA PRO A 211 2.93 5.98 25.19
C PRO A 211 1.68 5.93 24.30
N TRP A 212 1.75 5.17 23.21
CA TRP A 212 0.69 5.10 22.19
C TRP A 212 -0.68 4.72 22.79
N LEU A 213 -0.67 3.90 23.84
CA LEU A 213 -1.87 3.54 24.60
C LEU A 213 -2.48 4.72 25.39
N GLY A 214 -1.68 5.73 25.72
CA GLY A 214 -2.14 6.96 26.37
C GLY A 214 -2.99 7.85 25.46
N LEU A 215 -2.90 7.69 24.13
CA LEU A 215 -3.73 8.44 23.19
C LEU A 215 -5.22 8.09 23.34
N PHE A 216 -5.55 6.85 23.71
CA PHE A 216 -6.92 6.43 23.97
C PHE A 216 -7.57 7.08 25.20
N ARG A 217 -6.82 7.83 26.02
CA ARG A 217 -7.40 8.63 27.12
C ARG A 217 -8.08 9.91 26.63
N TYR A 218 -7.77 10.38 25.42
CA TYR A 218 -8.31 11.63 24.90
C TYR A 218 -9.67 11.41 24.22
N ARG A 219 -10.68 12.17 24.64
CA ARG A 219 -12.02 12.16 24.04
C ARG A 219 -12.01 12.46 22.53
N ALA A 220 -11.08 13.30 22.07
CA ALA A 220 -10.94 13.66 20.66
C ALA A 220 -10.53 12.44 19.80
N VAL A 221 -9.71 11.53 20.34
CA VAL A 221 -9.32 10.30 19.65
C VAL A 221 -10.54 9.41 19.45
N TRP A 222 -11.39 9.24 20.47
CA TRP A 222 -12.63 8.47 20.34
C TRP A 222 -13.62 9.08 19.35
N ALA A 223 -13.79 10.40 19.36
CA ALA A 223 -14.64 11.08 18.38
C ALA A 223 -14.17 10.81 16.94
N TYR A 224 -12.85 10.89 16.71
CA TYR A 224 -12.26 10.59 15.40
C TYR A 224 -12.39 9.12 15.01
N VAL A 225 -12.15 8.20 15.95
CA VAL A 225 -12.29 6.74 15.73
C VAL A 225 -13.72 6.39 15.37
N ILE A 226 -14.72 6.88 16.11
CA ILE A 226 -16.13 6.63 15.84
C ILE A 226 -16.54 7.21 14.48
N ALA A 227 -16.17 8.46 14.19
CA ALA A 227 -16.45 9.07 12.89
C ALA A 227 -15.82 8.27 11.74
N SER A 228 -14.60 7.78 11.91
CA SER A 228 -13.91 6.96 10.91
C SER A 228 -14.57 5.59 10.72
N ILE A 229 -15.03 4.95 11.80
CA ILE A 229 -15.77 3.68 11.74
C ILE A 229 -17.12 3.85 11.02
N LEU A 230 -17.80 4.98 11.20
CA LEU A 230 -19.08 5.24 10.54
C LEU A 230 -18.90 5.63 9.06
N ALA A 231 -17.86 6.40 8.74
CA ALA A 231 -17.60 6.86 7.37
C ALA A 231 -16.92 5.80 6.50
N GLY A 232 -16.07 4.96 7.09
CA GLY A 232 -15.25 3.97 6.39
C GLY A 232 -16.04 3.00 5.50
N PRO A 233 -17.14 2.38 5.99
CA PRO A 233 -17.96 1.47 5.19
C PRO A 233 -18.58 2.12 3.96
N ALA A 234 -19.01 3.39 4.05
CA ALA A 234 -19.56 4.11 2.91
C ALA A 234 -18.51 4.28 1.81
N TRP A 235 -17.30 4.70 2.19
CA TRP A 235 -16.18 4.83 1.24
C TRP A 235 -15.77 3.47 0.64
N GLY A 236 -15.67 2.43 1.48
CA GLY A 236 -15.34 1.08 1.03
C GLY A 236 -16.37 0.50 0.06
N PHE A 237 -17.65 0.78 0.27
CA PHE A 237 -18.71 0.41 -0.68
C PHE A 237 -18.47 1.05 -2.06
N TYR A 238 -18.18 2.35 -2.08
CA TYR A 238 -17.90 3.08 -3.33
C TYR A 238 -16.71 2.52 -4.09
N GLN A 239 -15.63 2.11 -3.40
CA GLN A 239 -14.44 1.61 -4.06
C GLN A 239 -14.52 0.15 -4.51
N PHE A 240 -15.07 -0.74 -3.68
CA PHE A 240 -14.97 -2.18 -3.91
C PHE A 240 -16.24 -2.81 -4.48
N PHE A 241 -17.42 -2.24 -4.17
CA PHE A 241 -18.70 -2.89 -4.43
C PHE A 241 -19.55 -2.18 -5.48
N VAL A 242 -19.28 -0.90 -5.80
CA VAL A 242 -20.06 -0.18 -6.83
C VAL A 242 -20.07 -0.85 -8.20
N PRO A 243 -18.93 -1.30 -8.77
CA PRO A 243 -18.96 -1.97 -10.07
C PRO A 243 -19.82 -3.25 -10.07
N ASP A 244 -19.70 -4.06 -9.02
CA ASP A 244 -20.49 -5.30 -8.85
C ASP A 244 -21.98 -5.01 -8.61
N PHE A 245 -22.29 -4.03 -7.75
CA PHE A 245 -23.66 -3.60 -7.45
C PHE A 245 -24.37 -3.07 -8.69
N LEU A 246 -23.72 -2.22 -9.48
CA LEU A 246 -24.29 -1.69 -10.72
C LEU A 246 -24.53 -2.81 -11.73
N GLY A 247 -23.55 -3.70 -11.95
CA GLY A 247 -23.69 -4.82 -12.89
C GLY A 247 -24.71 -5.89 -12.47
N LYS A 248 -25.03 -6.01 -11.17
CA LYS A 248 -26.08 -6.92 -10.67
C LYS A 248 -27.49 -6.32 -10.79
N ARG A 249 -27.62 -4.98 -10.80
CA ARG A 249 -28.91 -4.29 -10.58
C ARG A 249 -29.42 -3.53 -11.79
N PHE A 250 -28.56 -3.19 -12.74
CA PHE A 250 -28.87 -2.51 -14.00
C PHE A 250 -28.27 -3.28 -15.17
#